data_AF-A0A1S1U6I6-F1
#
_entry.id   AF-A0A1S1U6I6-F1
#
_cell.length_a   1.000
_cell.length_b   1.000
_cell.length_c   1.000
_cell.angle_alpha   90.00
_cell.angle_beta   90.00
_cell.angle_gamma   90.00
#
_symmetry.space_group_name_H-M   'P 1'
#
loop_
_entity.id
_entity.type
_entity.pdbx_description
1 polymer ?
#
loop_
_entity_poly.entity_id
_entity_poly.type
_entity_poly.pdbx_seq_one_letter_code
_entity_poly.pdbx_strand_id
1 'polypeptide(L)'
;MLSGRILTPSGWITGTITFDQRIVQIQEDPAADSALTILPGFIDLHVHGAAGVDIMEGGNAGASVAQVHARHGTTALLGTTLTAKEPSILRALQGLAGVIAERPANGARMLGVHLEGPFLNLHRLGAQPPDVVQASLALVQRFHAIAPIKVLTMAPEIPGHLELIPQLAAMGIRVQIGHSAGTYDEGVAALKAGVSGFTHLYNGMTGMTHYDPGMVGAALAHAEYAEIIPDLQHVAKGALRAALRAIPRLYGVTDATSATGMPDGEYGLGTQRVYKCLGCVRLATGSLAGSVLTMDQALRNFVELGLDLADASNRLSLYPADYLGESARGRLAPGAWADIVVLDSQLQPVSVFVEGAAIDLSTR
;
A
#
# COMPACT_ATOMS: atom_id res chain seq x y z
N MET A 1 4.96 28.07 -2.38
CA MET A 1 6.40 27.91 -2.71
C MET A 1 7.07 27.25 -1.52
N LEU A 2 7.92 26.24 -1.75
CA LEU A 2 8.77 25.62 -0.73
C LEU A 2 10.23 25.73 -1.18
N SER A 3 11.15 25.64 -0.22
CA SER A 3 12.60 25.66 -0.43
C SER A 3 13.23 24.50 0.32
N GLY A 4 14.21 23.83 -0.28
CA GLY A 4 14.87 22.69 0.35
C GLY A 4 15.70 21.84 -0.61
N ARG A 5 16.11 20.67 -0.12
CA ARG A 5 16.70 19.61 -0.92
C ARG A 5 15.58 18.74 -1.52
N ILE A 6 15.38 18.83 -2.83
CA ILE A 6 14.23 18.27 -3.55
C ILE A 6 14.64 17.01 -4.30
N LEU A 7 13.91 15.91 -4.09
CA LEU A 7 14.06 14.69 -4.89
C LEU A 7 13.22 14.76 -6.16
N THR A 8 13.88 14.95 -7.30
CA THR A 8 13.26 14.96 -8.63
C THR A 8 13.50 13.62 -9.36
N PRO A 9 12.82 13.33 -10.48
CA PRO A 9 13.13 12.18 -11.33
C PRO A 9 14.58 12.12 -11.82
N SER A 10 15.26 13.27 -11.90
CA SER A 10 16.67 13.35 -12.34
C SER A 10 17.66 13.28 -11.17
N GLY A 11 17.17 13.12 -9.94
CA GLY A 11 17.97 13.09 -8.71
C GLY A 11 17.76 14.30 -7.82
N TRP A 12 18.67 14.46 -6.87
CA TRP A 12 18.62 15.51 -5.87
C TRP A 12 19.05 16.86 -6.45
N ILE A 13 18.28 17.91 -6.13
CA ILE A 13 18.69 19.30 -6.33
C ILE A 13 18.45 20.09 -5.04
N THR A 14 19.14 21.22 -4.88
CA THR A 14 18.80 22.22 -3.87
C THR A 14 18.12 23.38 -4.57
N GLY A 15 16.99 23.85 -4.06
CA GLY A 15 16.29 24.97 -4.67
C GLY A 15 14.85 25.12 -4.21
N THR A 16 13.99 25.56 -5.12
CA THR A 16 12.59 25.90 -4.82
C THR A 16 11.60 25.12 -5.69
N ILE A 17 10.41 24.89 -5.12
CA ILE A 17 9.26 24.31 -5.80
C ILE A 17 8.05 25.21 -5.65
N THR A 18 7.44 25.55 -6.79
CA THR A 18 6.21 26.36 -6.86
C THR A 18 5.09 25.50 -7.42
N PHE A 19 3.92 25.56 -6.79
CA PHE A 19 2.78 24.72 -7.11
C PHE A 19 1.46 25.40 -6.76
N ASP A 20 0.42 25.01 -7.48
CA ASP A 20 -0.98 25.10 -7.10
C ASP A 20 -1.47 23.68 -6.77
N GLN A 21 -2.51 23.16 -7.42
CA GLN A 21 -2.85 21.73 -7.37
C GLN A 21 -1.78 20.86 -8.05
N ARG A 22 -1.07 21.41 -9.03
CA ARG A 22 0.02 20.78 -9.76
C ARG A 22 1.33 21.50 -9.47
N ILE A 23 2.43 20.78 -9.62
CA ILE A 23 3.75 21.38 -9.61
C ILE A 23 3.88 22.24 -10.87
N VAL A 24 4.08 23.54 -10.67
CA VAL A 24 4.21 24.51 -11.77
C VAL A 24 5.66 24.57 -12.22
N GLN A 25 6.58 24.67 -11.27
CA GLN A 25 8.00 24.83 -11.55
C GLN A 25 8.86 24.29 -10.41
N ILE A 26 9.99 23.71 -10.79
CA ILE A 26 11.09 23.38 -9.89
C ILE A 26 12.32 24.12 -10.42
N GLN A 27 12.97 24.89 -9.56
CA GLN A 27 14.14 25.70 -9.92
C GLN A 27 15.30 25.37 -8.99
N GLU A 28 16.44 25.00 -9.58
CA GLU A 28 17.68 24.85 -8.83
C GLU A 28 18.17 26.22 -8.36
N ASP A 29 18.48 26.30 -7.07
CA ASP A 29 19.10 27.44 -6.43
C ASP A 29 20.07 26.90 -5.36
N PRO A 30 21.38 26.80 -5.68
CA PRO A 30 22.37 26.27 -4.75
C PRO A 30 22.54 27.10 -3.48
N ALA A 31 22.04 28.34 -3.44
CA ALA A 31 22.06 29.21 -2.26
C ALA A 31 20.83 29.03 -1.36
N ALA A 32 19.82 28.27 -1.79
CA ALA A 32 18.62 28.01 -1.02
C ALA A 32 18.93 27.20 0.25
N ASP A 33 18.17 27.47 1.31
CA ASP A 33 18.27 26.70 2.56
C ASP A 33 17.92 25.23 2.28
N SER A 34 18.88 24.34 2.55
CA SER A 34 18.78 22.90 2.34
C SER A 34 18.48 22.12 3.63
N ALA A 35 18.07 22.80 4.71
CA ALA A 35 17.75 22.15 5.99
C ALA A 35 16.56 21.18 5.88
N LEU A 36 15.61 21.46 4.97
CA LEU A 36 14.44 20.63 4.73
C LEU A 36 14.65 19.69 3.54
N THR A 37 14.18 18.45 3.69
CA THR A 37 14.13 17.48 2.61
C THR A 37 12.72 17.42 2.03
N ILE A 38 12.61 17.53 0.71
CA ILE A 38 11.33 17.55 -0.01
C ILE A 38 11.27 16.30 -0.90
N LEU A 39 10.32 15.42 -0.57
CA LEU A 39 10.08 14.15 -1.26
C LEU A 39 8.74 14.16 -1.99
N PRO A 40 8.56 13.33 -3.03
CA PRO A 40 7.24 12.98 -3.50
C PRO A 40 6.37 12.43 -2.35
N GLY A 41 5.09 12.77 -2.36
CA GLY A 41 4.13 12.21 -1.44
C GLY A 41 4.07 10.69 -1.50
N PHE A 42 3.92 10.04 -0.34
CA PHE A 42 3.88 8.58 -0.28
C PHE A 42 2.56 8.04 -0.83
N ILE A 43 2.60 6.83 -1.38
CA ILE A 43 1.46 6.12 -1.97
C ILE A 43 1.36 4.73 -1.35
N ASP A 44 0.25 4.47 -0.67
CA ASP A 44 0.02 3.19 0.01
C ASP A 44 -1.06 2.36 -0.67
N LEU A 45 -0.70 1.17 -1.14
CA LEU A 45 -1.59 0.32 -1.92
C LEU A 45 -2.34 -0.71 -1.07
N HIS A 46 -2.09 -0.76 0.24
CA HIS A 46 -2.67 -1.76 1.13
C HIS A 46 -2.96 -1.17 2.51
N VAL A 47 -4.20 -0.70 2.70
CA VAL A 47 -4.69 -0.02 3.91
C VAL A 47 -6.10 -0.48 4.26
N HIS A 48 -6.26 -1.18 5.39
CA HIS A 48 -7.56 -1.64 5.90
C HIS A 48 -8.22 -0.65 6.85
N GLY A 49 -7.45 0.20 7.54
CA GLY A 49 -8.03 1.09 8.55
C GLY A 49 -7.07 2.08 9.18
N ALA A 50 -7.63 2.91 10.07
CA ALA A 50 -6.96 3.83 10.99
C ALA A 50 -7.99 4.49 11.92
N ALA A 51 -7.55 5.18 12.98
CA ALA A 51 -8.41 5.93 13.91
C ALA A 51 -9.61 5.15 14.48
N GLY A 52 -9.41 3.85 14.73
CA GLY A 52 -10.43 2.97 15.30
C GLY A 52 -11.50 2.53 14.31
N VAL A 53 -11.38 2.86 13.02
CA VAL A 53 -12.32 2.45 11.97
C VAL A 53 -11.66 1.54 10.94
N ASP A 54 -12.45 0.58 10.44
CA ASP A 54 -12.10 -0.36 9.37
C ASP A 54 -12.88 -0.02 8.09
N ILE A 55 -12.24 -0.13 6.93
CA ILE A 55 -12.85 0.12 5.61
C ILE A 55 -14.11 -0.73 5.39
N MET A 56 -14.17 -1.93 5.98
CA MET A 56 -15.32 -2.84 5.92
C MET A 56 -16.58 -2.30 6.62
N GLU A 57 -16.47 -1.27 7.46
CA GLU A 57 -17.62 -0.58 8.06
C GLU A 57 -18.42 0.20 7.01
N GLY A 58 -17.77 0.64 5.93
CA GLY A 58 -18.38 1.49 4.89
C GLY A 58 -18.66 2.91 5.37
N GLY A 59 -19.62 3.59 4.73
CA GLY A 59 -19.95 4.98 5.07
C GLY A 59 -18.74 5.91 4.98
N ASN A 60 -18.44 6.63 6.05
CA ASN A 60 -17.34 7.59 6.12
C ASN A 60 -15.98 6.99 6.55
N ALA A 61 -15.88 5.66 6.73
CA ALA A 61 -14.64 5.02 7.20
C ALA A 61 -13.44 5.39 6.32
N GLY A 62 -13.59 5.34 4.99
CA GLY A 62 -12.54 5.72 4.05
C GLY A 62 -12.03 7.16 4.22
N ALA A 63 -12.90 8.11 4.60
CA ALA A 63 -12.52 9.49 4.81
C ALA A 63 -11.64 9.64 6.07
N SER A 64 -12.04 9.01 7.18
CA SER A 64 -11.26 9.00 8.41
C SER A 64 -9.90 8.35 8.21
N VAL A 65 -9.85 7.22 7.49
CA VAL A 65 -8.60 6.53 7.14
C VAL A 65 -7.69 7.44 6.32
N ALA A 66 -8.21 8.08 5.27
CA ALA A 66 -7.43 9.00 4.44
C ALA A 66 -6.87 10.19 5.22
N GLN A 67 -7.59 10.70 6.22
CA GLN A 67 -7.14 11.82 7.06
C GLN A 67 -5.97 11.44 7.98
N VAL A 68 -6.04 10.28 8.63
CA VAL A 68 -4.93 9.83 9.51
C VAL A 68 -3.68 9.60 8.67
N HIS A 69 -3.79 8.84 7.59
CA HIS A 69 -2.65 8.49 6.74
C HIS A 69 -2.00 9.72 6.09
N ALA A 70 -2.78 10.74 5.72
CA ALA A 70 -2.26 12.01 5.20
C ALA A 70 -1.33 12.72 6.19
N ARG A 71 -1.65 12.69 7.49
CA ARG A 71 -0.77 13.25 8.52
C ARG A 71 0.57 12.55 8.55
N HIS A 72 0.65 11.30 8.10
CA HIS A 72 1.86 10.50 8.03
C HIS A 72 2.56 10.53 6.66
N GLY A 73 2.22 11.50 5.82
CA GLY A 73 2.86 11.72 4.51
C GLY A 73 2.28 10.85 3.37
N THR A 74 1.29 10.01 3.65
CA THR A 74 0.56 9.29 2.61
C THR A 74 -0.37 10.24 1.88
N THR A 75 -0.01 10.59 0.65
CA THR A 75 -0.78 11.56 -0.17
C THR A 75 -1.79 10.90 -1.07
N ALA A 76 -1.59 9.63 -1.42
CA ALA A 76 -2.54 8.81 -2.14
C ALA A 76 -2.58 7.39 -1.58
N LEU A 77 -3.73 6.73 -1.64
CA LEU A 77 -3.86 5.35 -1.15
C LEU A 77 -4.99 4.57 -1.81
N LEU A 78 -4.99 3.25 -1.60
CA LEU A 78 -6.12 2.36 -1.90
C LEU A 78 -6.84 1.97 -0.61
N GLY A 79 -8.17 2.07 -0.61
CA GLY A 79 -8.98 1.47 0.44
C GLY A 79 -9.01 -0.04 0.26
N THR A 80 -8.60 -0.81 1.27
CA THR A 80 -8.43 -2.25 1.16
C THR A 80 -9.53 -2.98 1.92
N THR A 81 -10.24 -3.87 1.22
CA THR A 81 -11.25 -4.74 1.84
C THR A 81 -10.60 -5.90 2.59
N LEU A 82 -11.41 -6.65 3.32
CA LEU A 82 -11.07 -7.98 3.84
C LEU A 82 -12.01 -9.03 3.25
N THR A 83 -11.62 -10.29 3.38
CA THR A 83 -12.49 -11.43 3.11
C THR A 83 -13.75 -11.33 3.99
N ALA A 84 -14.90 -11.29 3.34
CA ALA A 84 -16.19 -11.28 4.01
C ALA A 84 -17.28 -11.77 3.05
N LYS A 85 -18.47 -12.00 3.60
CA LYS A 85 -19.67 -12.25 2.79
C LYS A 85 -19.97 -11.05 1.89
N GLU A 86 -20.51 -11.35 0.71
CA GLU A 86 -20.79 -10.36 -0.33
C GLU A 86 -21.49 -9.08 0.16
N PRO A 87 -22.54 -9.12 1.01
CA PRO A 87 -23.18 -7.88 1.51
C PRO A 87 -22.23 -6.93 2.24
N SER A 88 -21.25 -7.46 2.98
CA SER A 88 -20.26 -6.66 3.70
C SER A 88 -19.26 -6.01 2.74
N ILE A 89 -18.83 -6.75 1.72
CA ILE A 89 -17.95 -6.21 0.66
C ILE A 89 -18.68 -5.10 -0.10
N LEU A 90 -19.95 -5.33 -0.49
CA LEU A 90 -20.77 -4.33 -1.18
C LEU A 90 -20.90 -3.04 -0.35
N ARG A 91 -21.13 -3.15 0.95
CA ARG A 91 -21.19 -1.99 1.87
C ARG A 91 -19.86 -1.22 1.90
N ALA A 92 -18.73 -1.93 1.98
CA ALA A 92 -17.41 -1.31 1.97
C ALA A 92 -17.16 -0.56 0.65
N LEU A 93 -17.42 -1.21 -0.49
CA LEU A 93 -17.25 -0.61 -1.82
C LEU A 93 -18.14 0.64 -2.00
N GLN A 94 -19.38 0.61 -1.52
CA GLN A 94 -20.27 1.77 -1.55
C GLN A 94 -19.74 2.94 -0.72
N GLY A 95 -19.17 2.68 0.47
CA GLY A 95 -18.52 3.70 1.28
C GLY A 95 -17.28 4.31 0.59
N LEU A 96 -16.49 3.46 -0.06
CA LEU A 96 -15.29 3.89 -0.79
C LEU A 96 -15.63 4.73 -2.03
N ALA A 97 -16.73 4.42 -2.74
CA ALA A 97 -17.10 5.11 -3.97
C ALA A 97 -17.18 6.64 -3.81
N GLY A 98 -17.72 7.12 -2.68
CA GLY A 98 -17.81 8.56 -2.37
C GLY A 98 -16.44 9.20 -2.19
N VAL A 99 -15.57 8.59 -1.39
CA VAL A 99 -14.23 9.10 -1.05
C VAL A 99 -13.25 9.00 -2.23
N ILE A 100 -13.48 8.06 -3.14
CA ILE A 100 -12.75 7.95 -4.42
C ILE A 100 -13.14 9.11 -5.34
N ALA A 101 -14.44 9.40 -5.45
CA ALA A 101 -14.96 10.47 -6.30
C ALA A 101 -14.53 11.86 -5.80
N GLU A 102 -14.60 12.09 -4.48
CA GLU A 102 -14.27 13.36 -3.86
C GLU A 102 -13.28 13.18 -2.71
N ARG A 103 -12.15 13.89 -2.78
CA ARG A 103 -11.13 13.81 -1.74
C ARG A 103 -11.64 14.47 -0.46
N PRO A 104 -11.53 13.80 0.68
CA PRO A 104 -11.90 14.40 1.96
C PRO A 104 -10.96 15.55 2.31
N ALA A 105 -11.49 16.58 2.95
CA ALA A 105 -10.67 17.64 3.54
C ALA A 105 -9.65 17.04 4.51
N ASN A 106 -8.42 17.57 4.51
CA ASN A 106 -7.29 17.07 5.30
C ASN A 106 -6.96 15.58 5.09
N GLY A 107 -7.38 14.97 3.98
CA GLY A 107 -7.10 13.57 3.69
C GLY A 107 -6.38 13.32 2.37
N ALA A 108 -5.79 12.13 2.29
CA ALA A 108 -5.14 11.58 1.12
C ALA A 108 -6.13 11.37 -0.03
N ARG A 109 -5.64 11.35 -1.26
CA ARG A 109 -6.43 10.93 -2.43
C ARG A 109 -6.64 9.41 -2.39
N MET A 110 -7.91 8.98 -2.35
CA MET A 110 -8.23 7.57 -2.56
C MET A 110 -8.26 7.27 -4.05
N LEU A 111 -7.32 6.45 -4.54
CA LEU A 111 -7.17 6.14 -5.98
C LEU A 111 -8.11 5.03 -6.46
N GLY A 112 -8.67 4.27 -5.53
CA GLY A 112 -9.53 3.13 -5.81
C GLY A 112 -9.52 2.12 -4.68
N VAL A 113 -9.81 0.87 -5.05
CA VAL A 113 -9.91 -0.25 -4.13
C VAL A 113 -8.78 -1.25 -4.36
N HIS A 114 -8.19 -1.73 -3.28
CA HIS A 114 -7.50 -3.02 -3.26
C HIS A 114 -8.49 -4.07 -2.72
N LEU A 115 -8.95 -4.95 -3.61
CA LEU A 115 -9.81 -6.07 -3.23
C LEU A 115 -8.94 -7.20 -2.67
N GLU A 116 -8.63 -7.16 -1.38
CA GLU A 116 -7.96 -8.25 -0.67
C GLU A 116 -9.01 -9.20 -0.08
N GLY A 117 -9.07 -10.42 -0.63
CA GLY A 117 -10.19 -11.33 -0.41
C GLY A 117 -11.43 -10.97 -1.23
N PRO A 118 -12.37 -11.92 -1.42
CA PRO A 118 -12.48 -13.23 -0.76
C PRO A 118 -11.87 -14.39 -1.58
N PHE A 119 -11.09 -14.12 -2.64
CA PHE A 119 -10.61 -15.12 -3.60
C PHE A 119 -9.31 -15.81 -3.19
N LEU A 120 -9.25 -16.27 -1.93
CA LEU A 120 -8.03 -16.71 -1.26
C LEU A 120 -8.04 -18.22 -0.95
N ASN A 121 -6.92 -18.74 -0.43
CA ASN A 121 -6.84 -20.12 0.06
C ASN A 121 -7.12 -20.20 1.57
N LEU A 122 -8.06 -21.08 1.96
CA LEU A 122 -8.42 -21.34 3.37
C LEU A 122 -7.24 -21.75 4.26
N HIS A 123 -6.19 -22.34 3.70
CA HIS A 123 -5.01 -22.78 4.45
C HIS A 123 -3.96 -21.69 4.66
N ARG A 124 -4.22 -20.46 4.17
CA ARG A 124 -3.29 -19.33 4.23
C ARG A 124 -3.99 -18.01 4.58
N LEU A 125 -5.09 -18.07 5.32
CA LEU A 125 -5.90 -16.91 5.68
C LEU A 125 -5.17 -15.86 6.54
N GLY A 126 -4.28 -16.27 7.44
CA GLY A 126 -3.74 -15.34 8.43
C GLY A 126 -4.86 -14.70 9.25
N ALA A 127 -5.04 -13.37 9.13
CA ALA A 127 -6.12 -12.62 9.78
C ALA A 127 -7.40 -12.49 8.94
N GLN A 128 -7.45 -13.08 7.74
CA GLN A 128 -8.66 -13.10 6.90
C GLN A 128 -9.74 -13.99 7.53
N PRO A 129 -11.01 -13.56 7.58
CA PRO A 129 -12.12 -14.46 7.91
C PRO A 129 -12.22 -15.65 6.94
N PRO A 130 -12.72 -16.82 7.38
CA PRO A 130 -12.82 -18.03 6.55
C PRO A 130 -14.00 -18.02 5.55
N ASP A 131 -14.49 -16.84 5.18
CA ASP A 131 -15.60 -16.63 4.23
C ASP A 131 -15.11 -16.58 2.76
N VAL A 132 -14.09 -17.36 2.41
CA VAL A 132 -13.54 -17.34 1.03
C VAL A 132 -14.54 -17.91 0.04
N VAL A 133 -14.51 -17.39 -1.19
CA VAL A 133 -15.30 -17.89 -2.31
C VAL A 133 -14.43 -17.98 -3.55
N GLN A 134 -14.82 -18.83 -4.49
CA GLN A 134 -14.18 -18.88 -5.80
C GLN A 134 -14.52 -17.63 -6.61
N ALA A 135 -13.51 -17.06 -7.28
CA ALA A 135 -13.69 -15.89 -8.13
C ALA A 135 -14.50 -16.23 -9.39
N SER A 136 -15.27 -15.26 -9.87
CA SER A 136 -15.81 -15.27 -11.23
C SER A 136 -15.72 -13.88 -11.82
N LEU A 137 -15.56 -13.79 -13.15
CA LEU A 137 -15.50 -12.51 -13.84
C LEU A 137 -16.73 -11.64 -13.53
N ALA A 138 -17.92 -12.24 -13.56
CA ALA A 138 -19.17 -11.54 -13.30
C ALA A 138 -19.23 -10.92 -11.88
N LEU A 139 -18.73 -11.64 -10.87
CA LEU A 139 -18.66 -11.11 -9.51
C LEU A 139 -17.69 -9.93 -9.40
N VAL A 140 -16.49 -10.06 -9.99
CA VAL A 140 -15.49 -8.98 -9.97
C VAL A 140 -16.00 -7.76 -10.74
N GLN A 141 -16.64 -7.95 -11.90
CA GLN A 141 -17.28 -6.86 -12.66
C GLN A 141 -18.34 -6.14 -11.85
N ARG A 142 -19.18 -6.86 -11.10
CA ARG A 142 -20.18 -6.26 -10.22
C ARG A 142 -19.54 -5.40 -9.12
N PHE A 143 -18.47 -5.89 -8.50
CA PHE A 143 -17.74 -5.10 -7.50
C PHE A 143 -17.05 -3.88 -8.11
N HIS A 144 -16.36 -4.07 -9.24
CA HIS A 144 -15.66 -3.02 -9.96
C HIS A 144 -16.59 -1.89 -10.45
N ALA A 145 -17.85 -2.22 -10.77
CA ALA A 145 -18.86 -1.24 -11.15
C ALA A 145 -19.32 -0.32 -10.01
N ILE A 146 -19.12 -0.72 -8.74
CA ILE A 146 -19.48 0.08 -7.57
C ILE A 146 -18.34 1.03 -7.21
N ALA A 147 -17.13 0.49 -7.12
CA ALA A 147 -15.92 1.25 -6.87
C ALA A 147 -14.77 0.67 -7.70
N PRO A 148 -13.93 1.51 -8.34
CA PRO A 148 -12.88 1.05 -9.24
C PRO A 148 -11.84 0.23 -8.47
N ILE A 149 -11.83 -1.07 -8.73
CA ILE A 149 -10.79 -1.98 -8.24
C ILE A 149 -9.52 -1.70 -9.05
N LYS A 150 -8.43 -1.37 -8.34
CA LYS A 150 -7.10 -1.13 -8.92
C LYS A 150 -6.18 -2.32 -8.70
N VAL A 151 -6.28 -2.94 -7.53
CA VAL A 151 -5.49 -4.12 -7.14
C VAL A 151 -6.45 -5.21 -6.66
N LEU A 152 -6.16 -6.46 -6.99
CA LEU A 152 -6.93 -7.61 -6.52
C LEU A 152 -5.96 -8.71 -6.08
N THR A 153 -6.04 -9.10 -4.80
CA THR A 153 -5.27 -10.21 -4.24
C THR A 153 -6.04 -11.51 -4.39
N MET A 154 -5.40 -12.53 -4.97
CA MET A 154 -6.00 -13.86 -5.13
C MET A 154 -4.97 -14.99 -5.01
N ALA A 155 -5.47 -16.18 -4.65
CA ALA A 155 -4.70 -17.42 -4.66
C ALA A 155 -4.83 -18.11 -6.04
N PRO A 156 -3.76 -18.20 -6.85
CA PRO A 156 -3.86 -18.68 -8.23
C PRO A 156 -4.14 -20.19 -8.36
N GLU A 157 -3.82 -20.98 -7.33
CA GLU A 157 -4.01 -22.43 -7.30
C GLU A 157 -5.47 -22.86 -7.11
N ILE A 158 -6.35 -21.92 -6.77
CA ILE A 158 -7.78 -22.21 -6.66
C ILE A 158 -8.37 -22.41 -8.07
N PRO A 159 -9.19 -23.45 -8.31
CA PRO A 159 -9.72 -23.74 -9.64
C PRO A 159 -10.36 -22.55 -10.33
N GLY A 160 -10.01 -22.32 -11.60
CA GLY A 160 -10.54 -21.23 -12.43
C GLY A 160 -9.89 -19.86 -12.21
N HIS A 161 -9.06 -19.69 -11.17
CA HIS A 161 -8.40 -18.41 -10.91
C HIS A 161 -7.32 -18.11 -11.95
N LEU A 162 -6.51 -19.09 -12.33
CA LEU A 162 -5.43 -18.91 -13.31
C LEU A 162 -5.97 -18.41 -14.67
N GLU A 163 -7.08 -18.95 -15.14
CA GLU A 163 -7.75 -18.56 -16.39
C GLU A 163 -8.44 -17.19 -16.30
N LEU A 164 -8.72 -16.73 -15.08
CA LEU A 164 -9.36 -15.44 -14.83
C LEU A 164 -8.36 -14.28 -14.88
N ILE A 165 -7.08 -14.52 -14.56
CA ILE A 165 -6.03 -13.49 -14.48
C ILE A 165 -5.96 -12.60 -15.74
N PRO A 166 -5.88 -13.12 -16.97
CA PRO A 166 -5.82 -12.28 -18.17
C PRO A 166 -7.07 -11.40 -18.35
N GLN A 167 -8.24 -11.89 -17.95
CA GLN A 167 -9.51 -11.17 -18.08
C GLN A 167 -9.58 -10.01 -17.09
N LEU A 168 -9.07 -10.21 -15.87
CA LEU A 168 -8.95 -9.14 -14.86
C LEU A 168 -7.93 -8.09 -15.28
N ALA A 169 -6.78 -8.51 -15.81
CA ALA A 169 -5.77 -7.60 -16.33
C ALA A 169 -6.32 -6.73 -17.49
N ALA A 170 -7.14 -7.31 -18.38
CA ALA A 170 -7.81 -6.57 -19.45
C ALA A 170 -8.82 -5.52 -18.95
N MET A 171 -9.31 -5.65 -17.71
CA MET A 171 -10.12 -4.62 -17.04
C MET A 171 -9.28 -3.50 -16.40
N GLY A 172 -7.95 -3.55 -16.53
CA GLY A 172 -7.02 -2.63 -15.87
C GLY A 172 -6.80 -2.94 -14.38
N ILE A 173 -7.18 -4.13 -13.90
CA ILE A 173 -6.95 -4.57 -12.53
C ILE A 173 -5.56 -5.20 -12.43
N ARG A 174 -4.74 -4.72 -11.51
CA ARG A 174 -3.47 -5.36 -11.15
C ARG A 174 -3.73 -6.56 -10.24
N VAL A 175 -3.59 -7.77 -10.77
CA VAL A 175 -3.76 -8.99 -9.98
C VAL A 175 -2.46 -9.28 -9.22
N GLN A 176 -2.58 -9.59 -7.93
CA GLN A 176 -1.49 -10.02 -7.06
C GLN A 176 -1.73 -11.42 -6.50
N ILE A 177 -0.64 -12.16 -6.28
CA ILE A 177 -0.67 -13.43 -5.56
C ILE A 177 -0.52 -13.15 -4.07
N GLY A 178 -1.48 -13.60 -3.27
CA GLY A 178 -1.45 -13.52 -1.82
C GLY A 178 -2.40 -14.54 -1.19
N HIS A 179 -2.20 -14.84 0.10
CA HIS A 179 -3.00 -15.84 0.81
C HIS A 179 -3.11 -17.17 0.07
N SER A 180 -1.98 -17.64 -0.48
CA SER A 180 -1.87 -18.76 -1.41
C SER A 180 -1.05 -19.90 -0.81
N ALA A 181 -1.60 -21.12 -0.89
CA ALA A 181 -0.91 -22.36 -0.54
C ALA A 181 -0.21 -23.00 -1.75
N GLY A 182 -0.15 -22.30 -2.88
CA GLY A 182 0.36 -22.83 -4.14
C GLY A 182 1.86 -23.11 -4.13
N THR A 183 2.27 -23.85 -5.13
CA THR A 183 3.65 -24.25 -5.42
C THR A 183 4.40 -23.17 -6.21
N TYR A 184 5.71 -23.33 -6.32
CA TYR A 184 6.54 -22.49 -7.18
C TYR A 184 6.05 -22.46 -8.64
N ASP A 185 5.71 -23.61 -9.21
CA ASP A 185 5.29 -23.71 -10.61
C ASP A 185 3.94 -23.04 -10.87
N GLU A 186 3.00 -23.11 -9.91
CA GLU A 186 1.74 -22.38 -9.97
C GLU A 186 1.96 -20.86 -9.91
N GLY A 187 2.90 -20.40 -9.07
CA GLY A 187 3.29 -18.99 -9.04
C GLY A 187 3.90 -18.51 -10.36
N VAL A 188 4.79 -19.31 -10.96
CA VAL A 188 5.38 -19.03 -12.28
C VAL A 188 4.32 -19.05 -13.39
N ALA A 189 3.38 -19.99 -13.34
CA ALA A 189 2.26 -20.05 -14.28
C ALA A 189 1.37 -18.80 -14.17
N ALA A 190 1.09 -18.35 -12.96
CA ALA A 190 0.30 -17.14 -12.72
C ALA A 190 0.99 -15.86 -13.20
N LEU A 191 2.32 -15.75 -13.01
CA LEU A 191 3.12 -14.66 -13.61
C LEU A 191 3.02 -14.68 -15.14
N LYS A 192 3.14 -15.86 -15.78
CA LYS A 192 2.96 -16.00 -17.24
C LYS A 192 1.54 -15.65 -17.70
N ALA A 193 0.53 -15.87 -16.87
CA ALA A 193 -0.85 -15.51 -17.13
C ALA A 193 -1.15 -14.00 -16.95
N GLY A 194 -0.22 -13.22 -16.40
CA GLY A 194 -0.35 -11.77 -16.27
C GLY A 194 -0.53 -11.24 -14.85
N VAL A 195 -0.24 -12.04 -13.81
CA VAL A 195 -0.10 -11.50 -12.45
C VAL A 195 0.93 -10.37 -12.45
N SER A 196 0.59 -9.28 -11.78
CA SER A 196 1.41 -8.08 -11.73
C SER A 196 2.33 -8.02 -10.51
N GLY A 197 2.11 -8.83 -9.47
CA GLY A 197 3.00 -8.89 -8.30
C GLY A 197 2.54 -9.83 -7.20
N PHE A 198 3.08 -9.65 -6.00
CA PHE A 198 2.79 -10.44 -4.80
C PHE A 198 2.36 -9.53 -3.66
N THR A 199 1.32 -9.93 -2.94
CA THR A 199 0.78 -9.23 -1.77
C THR A 199 1.65 -9.53 -0.56
N HIS A 200 1.96 -8.48 0.25
CA HIS A 200 2.75 -8.51 1.50
C HIS A 200 3.76 -9.68 1.60
N LEU A 201 4.73 -9.70 0.67
CA LEU A 201 5.71 -10.78 0.47
C LEU A 201 6.17 -11.44 1.77
N TYR A 202 6.23 -12.78 1.75
CA TYR A 202 6.43 -13.71 2.88
C TYR A 202 5.18 -14.04 3.70
N ASN A 203 4.22 -13.12 3.82
CA ASN A 203 3.05 -13.30 4.67
C ASN A 203 1.93 -14.01 3.89
N GLY A 204 1.21 -14.92 4.55
CA GLY A 204 0.09 -15.63 3.91
C GLY A 204 0.49 -16.48 2.68
N MET A 205 1.73 -16.94 2.56
CA MET A 205 2.18 -17.70 1.39
C MET A 205 3.07 -18.89 1.74
N THR A 206 3.23 -19.85 0.82
CA THR A 206 4.21 -20.92 0.96
C THR A 206 5.64 -20.36 0.98
N GLY A 207 6.40 -20.75 1.99
CA GLY A 207 7.79 -20.33 2.18
C GLY A 207 8.74 -20.96 1.17
N MET A 208 10.03 -20.64 1.31
CA MET A 208 11.09 -21.13 0.42
C MET A 208 12.08 -22.02 1.17
N THR A 209 12.27 -23.22 0.64
CA THR A 209 13.39 -24.11 0.95
C THR A 209 14.12 -24.48 -0.35
N HIS A 210 15.26 -25.15 -0.25
CA HIS A 210 16.04 -25.57 -1.43
C HIS A 210 15.39 -26.72 -2.24
N TYR A 211 14.44 -27.45 -1.65
CA TYR A 211 13.68 -28.52 -2.33
C TYR A 211 12.27 -28.10 -2.70
N ASP A 212 11.63 -27.24 -1.89
CA ASP A 212 10.30 -26.70 -2.13
C ASP A 212 10.37 -25.16 -2.04
N PRO A 213 10.53 -24.46 -3.18
CA PRO A 213 10.70 -23.01 -3.18
C PRO A 213 9.42 -22.23 -2.90
N GLY A 214 8.23 -22.83 -3.09
CA GLY A 214 6.94 -22.19 -2.88
C GLY A 214 6.73 -20.86 -3.62
N MET A 215 5.73 -20.10 -3.17
CA MET A 215 5.38 -18.78 -3.70
C MET A 215 6.45 -17.73 -3.40
N VAL A 216 7.10 -17.82 -2.24
CA VAL A 216 8.24 -16.94 -1.91
C VAL A 216 9.37 -17.13 -2.92
N GLY A 217 9.70 -18.37 -3.28
CA GLY A 217 10.71 -18.66 -4.29
C GLY A 217 10.31 -18.16 -5.68
N ALA A 218 9.04 -18.29 -6.05
CA ALA A 218 8.53 -17.75 -7.32
C ALA A 218 8.68 -16.22 -7.37
N ALA A 219 8.34 -15.52 -6.27
CA ALA A 219 8.48 -14.08 -6.17
C ALA A 219 9.94 -13.63 -6.27
N LEU A 220 10.83 -14.21 -5.45
CA LEU A 220 12.24 -13.83 -5.42
C LEU A 220 12.97 -14.13 -6.73
N ALA A 221 12.55 -15.17 -7.47
CA ALA A 221 13.20 -15.53 -8.72
C ALA A 221 12.68 -14.76 -9.94
N HIS A 222 11.40 -14.34 -9.96
CA HIS A 222 10.74 -13.88 -11.18
C HIS A 222 9.93 -12.58 -11.07
N ALA A 223 9.67 -12.06 -9.87
CA ALA A 223 8.82 -10.89 -9.72
C ALA A 223 9.54 -9.60 -10.14
N GLU A 224 8.87 -8.78 -10.94
CA GLU A 224 9.28 -7.40 -11.18
C GLU A 224 8.83 -6.49 -10.02
N TYR A 225 7.62 -6.73 -9.51
CA TYR A 225 6.99 -5.99 -8.40
C TYR A 225 6.50 -6.94 -7.30
N ALA A 226 6.60 -6.48 -6.05
CA ALA A 226 5.94 -7.10 -4.90
C ALA A 226 5.74 -6.05 -3.80
N GLU A 227 4.68 -6.24 -3.01
CA GLU A 227 4.43 -5.53 -1.77
C GLU A 227 5.29 -6.10 -0.65
N ILE A 228 5.72 -5.24 0.27
CA ILE A 228 6.32 -5.68 1.53
C ILE A 228 5.92 -4.74 2.66
N ILE A 229 5.79 -5.27 3.87
CA ILE A 229 5.49 -4.49 5.08
C ILE A 229 6.82 -4.22 5.80
N PRO A 230 7.42 -3.02 5.69
CA PRO A 230 8.75 -2.74 6.27
C PRO A 230 8.64 -2.26 7.73
N ASP A 231 7.81 -2.90 8.56
CA ASP A 231 7.67 -2.57 9.99
C ASP A 231 8.71 -3.25 10.88
N LEU A 232 9.56 -4.10 10.29
CA LEU A 232 10.58 -4.93 10.94
C LEU A 232 10.02 -6.00 11.91
N GLN A 233 8.71 -6.25 11.86
CA GLN A 233 8.02 -7.26 12.66
C GLN A 233 7.41 -8.35 11.79
N HIS A 234 6.72 -7.97 10.71
CA HIS A 234 6.18 -8.91 9.72
C HIS A 234 7.32 -9.61 8.99
N VAL A 235 8.36 -8.85 8.65
CA VAL A 235 9.50 -9.37 7.91
C VAL A 235 10.79 -9.01 8.64
N ALA A 236 11.57 -10.03 9.00
CA ALA A 236 12.87 -9.84 9.62
C ALA A 236 13.84 -9.09 8.68
N LYS A 237 14.76 -8.29 9.25
CA LYS A 237 15.74 -7.48 8.50
C LYS A 237 16.50 -8.28 7.41
N GLY A 238 16.85 -9.54 7.69
CA GLY A 238 17.54 -10.42 6.74
C GLY A 238 16.70 -10.77 5.51
N ALA A 239 15.41 -11.10 5.72
CA ALA A 239 14.49 -11.40 4.64
C ALA A 239 14.13 -10.15 3.81
N LEU A 240 13.92 -9.00 4.46
CA LEU A 240 13.77 -7.71 3.77
C LEU A 240 14.94 -7.43 2.83
N ARG A 241 16.18 -7.61 3.31
CA ARG A 241 17.39 -7.44 2.50
C ARG A 241 17.53 -8.45 1.36
N ALA A 242 16.99 -9.66 1.50
CA ALA A 242 16.96 -10.63 0.42
C ALA A 242 15.97 -10.18 -0.67
N ALA A 243 14.74 -9.81 -0.28
CA ALA A 243 13.73 -9.29 -1.20
C ALA A 243 14.21 -8.03 -1.94
N LEU A 244 14.84 -7.08 -1.23
CA LEU A 244 15.38 -5.85 -1.82
C LEU A 244 16.44 -6.10 -2.90
N ARG A 245 17.21 -7.18 -2.77
CA ARG A 245 18.21 -7.58 -3.78
C ARG A 245 17.60 -8.31 -4.96
N ALA A 246 16.52 -9.05 -4.72
CA ALA A 246 15.93 -9.97 -5.67
C ALA A 246 14.86 -9.30 -6.56
N ILE A 247 14.03 -8.43 -5.98
CA ILE A 247 12.85 -7.86 -6.64
C ILE A 247 13.11 -6.38 -6.96
N PRO A 248 13.27 -6.00 -8.25
CA PRO A 248 13.71 -4.66 -8.63
C PRO A 248 12.80 -3.55 -8.11
N ARG A 249 11.48 -3.72 -8.22
CA ARG A 249 10.47 -2.73 -7.80
C ARG A 249 9.67 -3.22 -6.61
N LEU A 250 10.36 -3.80 -5.62
CA LEU A 250 9.79 -4.06 -4.29
C LEU A 250 9.37 -2.73 -3.66
N TYR A 251 8.11 -2.61 -3.28
CA TYR A 251 7.56 -1.37 -2.71
C TYR A 251 6.92 -1.62 -1.34
N GLY A 252 6.94 -0.59 -0.51
CA GLY A 252 6.41 -0.63 0.85
C GLY A 252 4.90 -0.41 0.86
N VAL A 253 4.20 -1.19 1.66
CA VAL A 253 2.80 -0.97 2.06
C VAL A 253 2.70 -0.99 3.57
N THR A 254 1.67 -0.36 4.13
CA THR A 254 1.49 -0.43 5.59
C THR A 254 0.78 -1.70 6.02
N ASP A 255 -0.19 -2.19 5.25
CA ASP A 255 -1.16 -3.18 5.75
C ASP A 255 -1.80 -2.66 7.05
N ALA A 256 -2.04 -1.34 7.11
CA ALA A 256 -2.48 -0.65 8.31
C ALA A 256 -3.92 -1.02 8.67
N THR A 257 -4.15 -1.23 9.96
CA THR A 257 -5.45 -1.60 10.52
C THR A 257 -6.12 -0.43 11.25
N SER A 258 -7.35 -0.63 11.70
CA SER A 258 -8.10 0.32 12.55
C SER A 258 -7.31 0.79 13.79
N ALA A 259 -6.35 -0.01 14.28
CA ALA A 259 -5.50 0.32 15.42
C ALA A 259 -4.42 1.41 15.12
N THR A 260 -4.24 1.78 13.85
CA THR A 260 -3.29 2.81 13.42
C THR A 260 -3.72 4.18 13.93
N GLY A 261 -2.81 4.90 14.58
CA GLY A 261 -3.11 6.19 15.23
C GLY A 261 -3.90 6.10 16.55
N MET A 262 -4.14 4.90 17.08
CA MET A 262 -4.88 4.68 18.33
C MET A 262 -3.95 4.26 19.49
N PRO A 263 -4.32 4.41 20.78
CA PRO A 263 -3.56 3.84 21.89
C PRO A 263 -3.52 2.30 21.88
N ASP A 264 -2.71 1.68 22.73
CA ASP A 264 -2.76 0.22 22.91
C ASP A 264 -4.15 -0.21 23.42
N GLY A 265 -4.68 -1.31 22.89
CA GLY A 265 -6.07 -1.70 23.12
C GLY A 265 -6.61 -2.77 22.16
N GLU A 266 -7.92 -3.00 22.24
CA GLU A 266 -8.65 -3.95 21.38
C GLU A 266 -9.37 -3.20 20.25
N TYR A 267 -9.25 -3.72 19.03
CA TYR A 267 -9.82 -3.11 17.82
C TYR A 267 -10.44 -4.17 16.90
N GLY A 268 -11.30 -3.72 15.99
CA GLY A 268 -11.90 -4.57 14.96
C GLY A 268 -11.00 -4.71 13.72
N LEU A 269 -10.97 -5.91 13.13
CA LEU A 269 -10.41 -6.17 11.80
C LEU A 269 -11.41 -7.06 11.05
N GLY A 270 -12.26 -6.45 10.22
CA GLY A 270 -13.43 -7.13 9.67
C GLY A 270 -14.33 -7.72 10.76
N THR A 271 -14.54 -9.03 10.76
CA THR A 271 -15.30 -9.74 11.81
C THR A 271 -14.42 -10.23 12.97
N GLN A 272 -13.11 -10.01 12.92
CA GLN A 272 -12.16 -10.45 13.93
C GLN A 272 -11.86 -9.34 14.94
N ARG A 273 -11.35 -9.74 16.11
CA ARG A 273 -10.81 -8.85 17.14
C ARG A 273 -9.29 -8.97 17.15
N VAL A 274 -8.62 -7.82 17.20
CA VAL A 274 -7.16 -7.72 17.25
C VAL A 274 -6.72 -6.90 18.46
N TYR A 275 -5.52 -7.19 18.94
CA TYR A 275 -4.92 -6.53 20.09
C TYR A 275 -3.68 -5.77 19.65
N LYS A 276 -3.69 -4.46 19.89
CA LYS A 276 -2.53 -3.60 19.72
C LYS A 276 -1.71 -3.58 21.00
N CYS A 277 -0.42 -3.86 20.89
CA CYS A 277 0.54 -3.73 21.98
C CYS A 277 1.92 -3.41 21.41
N LEU A 278 2.59 -2.37 21.95
CA LEU A 278 3.98 -1.99 21.60
C LEU A 278 4.23 -1.85 20.09
N GLY A 279 3.24 -1.35 19.34
CA GLY A 279 3.35 -1.16 17.89
C GLY A 279 3.16 -2.42 17.04
N CYS A 280 2.70 -3.54 17.63
CA CYS A 280 2.26 -4.74 16.90
C CYS A 280 0.73 -4.87 16.97
N VAL A 281 0.13 -5.51 15.96
CA VAL A 281 -1.27 -5.95 15.99
C VAL A 281 -1.31 -7.46 15.89
N ARG A 282 -2.02 -8.12 16.80
CA ARG A 282 -2.09 -9.59 16.87
C ARG A 282 -3.50 -10.10 17.07
N LEU A 283 -3.79 -11.26 16.52
CA LEU A 283 -4.95 -12.07 16.90
C LEU A 283 -4.79 -12.58 18.34
N ALA A 284 -5.89 -13.02 18.94
CA ALA A 284 -5.87 -13.76 20.21
C ALA A 284 -4.96 -15.00 20.18
N THR A 285 -4.74 -15.57 19.00
CA THR A 285 -3.83 -16.72 18.78
C THR A 285 -2.35 -16.34 18.75
N GLY A 286 -2.02 -15.04 18.80
CA GLY A 286 -0.65 -14.51 18.79
C GLY A 286 -0.08 -14.21 17.39
N SER A 287 -0.76 -14.64 16.33
CA SER A 287 -0.38 -14.34 14.94
C SER A 287 -0.52 -12.84 14.65
N LEU A 288 0.36 -12.29 13.81
CA LEU A 288 0.22 -10.90 13.34
C LEU A 288 -1.06 -10.75 12.50
N ALA A 289 -1.69 -9.57 12.59
CA ALA A 289 -2.95 -9.26 11.93
C ALA A 289 -2.94 -7.82 11.43
N GLY A 290 -2.40 -7.63 10.22
CA GLY A 290 -2.04 -6.31 9.72
C GLY A 290 -1.05 -5.59 10.64
N SER A 291 -0.90 -4.29 10.46
CA SER A 291 0.05 -3.46 11.20
C SER A 291 -0.58 -2.17 11.74
N VAL A 292 0.24 -1.40 12.46
CA VAL A 292 0.01 0.02 12.75
C VAL A 292 1.08 0.91 12.10
N LEU A 293 1.75 0.40 11.07
CA LEU A 293 2.80 1.09 10.34
C LEU A 293 2.21 2.32 9.65
N THR A 294 3.01 3.38 9.59
CA THR A 294 2.72 4.59 8.82
C THR A 294 3.82 4.79 7.78
N MET A 295 3.53 5.45 6.65
CA MET A 295 4.51 5.56 5.55
C MET A 295 5.76 6.36 5.92
N ASP A 296 5.66 7.36 6.79
CA ASP A 296 6.83 8.05 7.33
C ASP A 296 7.70 7.14 8.21
N GLN A 297 7.09 6.23 8.98
CA GLN A 297 7.84 5.21 9.72
C GLN A 297 8.43 4.15 8.78
N ALA A 298 7.72 3.75 7.73
CA ALA A 298 8.23 2.86 6.69
C ALA A 298 9.48 3.43 6.03
N LEU A 299 9.50 4.75 5.73
CA LEU A 299 10.67 5.45 5.20
C LEU A 299 11.86 5.34 6.16
N ARG A 300 11.65 5.67 7.44
CA ARG A 300 12.69 5.58 8.47
C ARG A 300 13.22 4.16 8.63
N ASN A 301 12.36 3.15 8.59
CA ASN A 301 12.75 1.75 8.67
C ASN A 301 13.59 1.31 7.46
N PHE A 302 13.24 1.75 6.24
CA PHE A 302 14.05 1.49 5.05
C PHE A 302 15.44 2.15 5.14
N VAL A 303 15.50 3.40 5.60
CA VAL A 303 16.79 4.09 5.83
C VAL A 303 17.60 3.38 6.91
N GLU A 304 16.99 2.95 8.02
CA GLU A 304 17.67 2.17 9.07
C GLU A 304 18.21 0.82 8.55
N LEU A 305 17.53 0.20 7.58
CA LEU A 305 18.01 -1.02 6.93
C LEU A 305 19.26 -0.79 6.06
N GLY A 306 19.54 0.47 5.71
CA GLY A 306 20.72 0.91 4.94
C GLY A 306 20.41 1.38 3.53
N LEU A 307 19.15 1.65 3.18
CA LEU A 307 18.82 2.24 1.88
C LEU A 307 19.22 3.72 1.85
N ASP A 308 19.65 4.19 0.68
CA ASP A 308 19.70 5.62 0.46
C ASP A 308 18.28 6.21 0.47
N LEU A 309 18.17 7.49 0.84
CA LEU A 309 16.87 8.14 1.02
C LEU A 309 16.07 8.24 -0.30
N ALA A 310 16.72 8.28 -1.46
CA ALA A 310 16.04 8.35 -2.74
C ALA A 310 15.41 6.99 -3.10
N ASP A 311 16.12 5.87 -2.91
CA ASP A 311 15.57 4.53 -3.09
C ASP A 311 14.45 4.25 -2.08
N ALA A 312 14.65 4.60 -0.80
CA ALA A 312 13.60 4.48 0.21
C ALA A 312 12.34 5.29 -0.18
N SER A 313 12.50 6.51 -0.69
CA SER A 313 11.39 7.33 -1.19
C SER A 313 10.73 6.72 -2.43
N ASN A 314 11.50 6.22 -3.40
CA ASN A 314 10.97 5.60 -4.61
C ASN A 314 10.12 4.36 -4.30
N ARG A 315 10.54 3.56 -3.31
CA ARG A 315 9.78 2.38 -2.83
C ARG A 315 8.48 2.73 -2.12
N LEU A 316 8.28 3.98 -1.74
CA LEU A 316 7.08 4.47 -1.07
C LEU A 316 6.26 5.43 -1.94
N SER A 317 6.73 5.75 -3.16
CA SER A 317 6.09 6.76 -4.01
C SER A 317 6.16 6.37 -5.49
N LEU A 318 7.34 6.43 -6.12
CA LEU A 318 7.55 6.15 -7.55
C LEU A 318 7.08 4.75 -7.96
N TYR A 319 7.56 3.70 -7.27
CA TYR A 319 7.25 2.32 -7.63
C TYR A 319 5.76 1.98 -7.45
N PRO A 320 5.08 2.33 -6.33
CA PRO A 320 3.63 2.12 -6.24
C PRO A 320 2.84 3.00 -7.24
N ALA A 321 3.31 4.21 -7.58
CA ALA A 321 2.69 5.01 -8.65
C ALA A 321 2.78 4.31 -10.01
N ASP A 322 3.99 3.91 -10.42
CA ASP A 322 4.23 3.20 -11.68
C ASP A 322 3.50 1.86 -11.71
N TYR A 323 3.40 1.18 -10.57
CA TYR A 323 2.61 -0.03 -10.44
C TYR A 323 1.15 0.21 -10.82
N LEU A 324 0.53 1.31 -10.39
CA LEU A 324 -0.83 1.66 -10.78
C LEU A 324 -0.98 2.34 -12.15
N GLY A 325 0.13 2.71 -12.80
CA GLY A 325 0.11 3.55 -14.00
C GLY A 325 -0.20 5.03 -13.72
N GLU A 326 -0.02 5.48 -12.48
CA GLU A 326 -0.24 6.86 -12.02
C GLU A 326 0.97 7.75 -12.36
N SER A 327 1.15 8.07 -13.64
CA SER A 327 2.34 8.81 -14.13
C SER A 327 2.47 10.24 -13.58
N ALA A 328 1.37 10.82 -13.08
CA ALA A 328 1.34 12.16 -12.51
C ALA A 328 1.54 12.19 -10.98
N ARG A 329 1.77 11.03 -10.33
CA ARG A 329 2.07 10.91 -8.90
C ARG A 329 3.38 10.15 -8.68
N GLY A 330 3.83 10.11 -7.43
CA GLY A 330 5.05 9.43 -7.02
C GLY A 330 6.34 10.11 -7.48
N ARG A 331 6.28 11.36 -7.94
CA ARG A 331 7.42 12.14 -8.41
C ARG A 331 7.18 13.63 -8.29
N LEU A 332 8.26 14.39 -8.09
CA LEU A 332 8.23 15.86 -8.13
C LEU A 332 8.74 16.35 -9.49
N ALA A 333 7.81 16.69 -10.37
CA ALA A 333 8.10 17.21 -11.71
C ALA A 333 7.01 18.18 -12.16
N PRO A 334 7.31 19.20 -12.98
CA PRO A 334 6.29 20.07 -13.56
C PRO A 334 5.14 19.28 -14.21
N GLY A 335 3.90 19.66 -13.90
CA GLY A 335 2.68 18.99 -14.34
C GLY A 335 2.23 17.80 -13.47
N ALA A 336 3.08 17.24 -12.61
CA ALA A 336 2.67 16.25 -11.62
C ALA A 336 1.77 16.87 -10.54
N TRP A 337 0.98 16.05 -9.84
CA TRP A 337 0.24 16.51 -8.66
C TRP A 337 1.19 17.07 -7.61
N ALA A 338 0.78 18.15 -6.95
CA ALA A 338 1.49 18.72 -5.82
C ALA A 338 1.25 17.89 -4.55
N ASP A 339 1.64 16.61 -4.63
CA ASP A 339 1.70 15.65 -3.54
C ASP A 339 3.12 15.64 -3.00
N ILE A 340 3.30 16.30 -1.85
CA ILE A 340 4.64 16.67 -1.35
C ILE A 340 4.72 16.33 0.13
N VAL A 341 5.83 15.72 0.53
CA VAL A 341 6.20 15.54 1.93
C VAL A 341 7.48 16.32 2.20
N VAL A 342 7.43 17.19 3.20
CA VAL A 342 8.57 17.97 3.68
C VAL A 342 9.00 17.40 5.03
N LEU A 343 10.27 17.02 5.12
CA LEU A 343 10.86 16.37 6.27
C LEU A 343 11.95 17.24 6.89
N ASP A 344 12.09 17.14 8.22
CA ASP A 344 13.24 17.65 8.95
C ASP A 344 14.47 16.69 8.86
N SER A 345 15.54 17.06 9.56
CA SER A 345 16.78 16.27 9.61
C SER A 345 16.63 14.88 10.29
N GLN A 346 15.54 14.64 11.02
CA GLN A 346 15.21 13.36 11.65
C GLN A 346 14.22 12.54 10.80
N LEU A 347 13.95 12.98 9.57
CA LEU A 347 12.96 12.38 8.66
C LEU A 347 11.55 12.37 9.27
N GLN A 348 11.22 13.37 10.08
CA GLN A 348 9.86 13.62 10.56
C GLN A 348 9.15 14.58 9.62
N PRO A 349 7.91 14.27 9.19
CA PRO A 349 7.12 15.22 8.42
C PRO A 349 6.81 16.50 9.19
N VAL A 350 7.22 17.63 8.62
CA VAL A 350 6.92 18.99 9.11
C VAL A 350 5.88 19.69 8.25
N SER A 351 5.67 19.23 7.02
CA SER A 351 4.56 19.67 6.17
C SER A 351 4.20 18.56 5.17
N VAL A 352 2.91 18.39 4.91
CA VAL A 352 2.39 17.48 3.88
C VAL A 352 1.40 18.25 3.02
N PHE A 353 1.50 18.09 1.71
CA PHE A 353 0.58 18.64 0.73
C PHE A 353 -0.04 17.52 -0.08
N VAL A 354 -1.36 17.55 -0.25
CA VAL A 354 -2.09 16.63 -1.12
C VAL A 354 -2.82 17.47 -2.16
N GLU A 355 -2.44 17.29 -3.43
CA GLU A 355 -2.96 18.10 -4.55
C GLU A 355 -2.86 19.61 -4.25
N GLY A 356 -1.73 20.03 -3.68
CA GLY A 356 -1.44 21.44 -3.35
C GLY A 356 -2.04 21.94 -2.04
N ALA A 357 -3.00 21.22 -1.45
CA ALA A 357 -3.61 21.60 -0.18
C ALA A 357 -2.76 21.10 1.00
N ALA A 358 -2.42 22.01 1.92
CA ALA A 358 -1.71 21.65 3.15
C ALA A 358 -2.58 20.77 4.05
N ILE A 359 -1.96 19.75 4.64
CA ILE A 359 -2.58 18.87 5.64
C ILE A 359 -2.26 19.39 7.04
N ASP A 360 -3.27 19.45 7.89
CA ASP A 360 -3.10 19.80 9.31
C ASP A 360 -2.40 18.67 10.08
N LEU A 361 -1.20 18.96 10.60
CA LEU A 361 -0.38 18.03 11.38
C LEU A 361 -0.48 18.24 12.90
N SER A 362 -1.31 19.17 13.37
CA SER A 362 -1.40 19.54 14.80
C SER A 362 -1.97 18.43 15.71
N THR A 363 -2.60 17.41 15.12
CA THR A 363 -3.30 16.31 15.80
C THR A 363 -2.64 14.95 15.55
N ARG A 364 -1.32 14.93 15.44
CA ARG A 364 -0.51 13.71 15.29
C ARG A 364 -0.36 12.93 16.58
#